data_AF-A0A553ECF5-F1
#
_entry.id   AF-A0A553ECF5-F1
#
_cell.length_a   1.000
_cell.length_b   1.000
_cell.length_c   1.000
_cell.angle_alpha   90.00
_cell.angle_beta   90.00
_cell.angle_gamma   90.00
#
_symmetry.space_group_name_H-M   'P 1'
#
loop_
_entity.id
_entity.type
_entity.pdbx_description
1 polymer ?
#
loop_
_entity_poly.entity_id
_entity_poly.type
_entity_poly.pdbx_seq_one_letter_code
_entity_poly.pdbx_strand_id
1 'polypeptide(L)'
;MKKILTQIILLAIAFTCNVSCEKSDIPYYNSEHDAVRFSNNSKFGYQSQDSCLYNSYSFISNPFAEYTIFEVPLVLIGNPVDVNREVNYTIEEKSTAPSGSYEILESIIPANKNSGYIRIKLYNSEELANSTYELYFTLKNSKSLPVGPSPYLRARLSWNSAIEEPTVVRHIQTYNMLIASKKSYIDRTKACYSSNALKTIVDALGWDDWDDPDVHGRYYNPPGTYKSYKYLPRYDFILSDLSYKGYAAKLGDYIKAYNIAHPDSPLTHDGGDLKGQPIEARSY
;
A
#
# COMPACT_ATOMS: atom_id res chain seq x y z
N MET A 1 48.92 22.94 -63.97
CA MET A 1 48.42 23.91 -62.96
C MET A 1 47.14 23.46 -62.27
N LYS A 2 46.06 23.08 -62.98
CA LYS A 2 44.79 22.62 -62.35
C LYS A 2 44.95 21.44 -61.37
N LYS A 3 45.69 20.38 -61.73
CA LYS A 3 45.90 19.19 -60.86
C LYS A 3 46.65 19.48 -59.55
N ILE A 4 47.59 20.43 -59.57
CA ILE A 4 48.37 20.83 -58.38
C ILE A 4 47.51 21.66 -57.44
N LEU A 5 46.65 22.54 -57.98
CA LEU A 5 45.70 23.33 -57.18
C LEU A 5 44.65 22.43 -56.50
N THR A 6 44.19 21.37 -57.16
CA THR A 6 43.24 20.39 -56.58
C THR A 6 43.86 19.59 -55.44
N GLN A 7 45.13 19.21 -55.54
CA GLN A 7 45.85 18.49 -54.47
C GLN A 7 46.13 19.36 -53.25
N ILE A 8 46.40 20.66 -53.45
CA ILE A 8 46.61 21.61 -52.34
C ILE A 8 45.30 21.88 -51.60
N ILE A 9 44.16 21.98 -52.30
CA ILE A 9 42.84 22.14 -51.68
C ILE A 9 42.43 20.87 -50.91
N LEU A 10 42.72 19.68 -51.44
CA LEU A 10 42.47 18.41 -50.74
C LEU A 10 43.34 18.23 -49.49
N LEU A 11 44.61 18.69 -49.51
CA LEU A 11 45.47 18.68 -48.31
C LEU A 11 45.02 19.72 -47.26
N ALA A 12 44.52 20.87 -47.68
CA ALA A 12 44.02 21.90 -46.77
C ALA A 12 42.71 21.47 -46.07
N ILE A 13 41.82 20.76 -46.77
CA ILE A 13 40.57 20.21 -46.21
C ILE A 13 40.86 19.02 -45.27
N ALA A 14 41.91 18.24 -45.53
CA ALA A 14 42.33 17.15 -44.64
C ALA A 14 42.93 17.65 -43.31
N PHE A 15 43.43 18.89 -43.25
CA PHE A 15 44.02 19.46 -42.05
C PHE A 15 42.99 20.14 -41.12
N THR A 16 41.82 20.53 -41.62
CA THR A 16 40.76 21.17 -40.81
C THR A 16 39.87 20.20 -40.04
N CYS A 17 40.05 18.88 -40.20
CA CYS A 17 39.28 17.86 -39.48
C CYS A 17 39.92 17.41 -38.15
N ASN A 18 41.03 17.99 -37.72
CA ASN A 18 41.65 17.72 -36.41
C ASN A 18 41.25 18.75 -35.34
N VAL A 19 39.99 19.22 -35.36
CA VAL A 19 39.39 19.70 -34.10
C VAL A 19 39.15 18.45 -33.27
N SER A 20 40.21 18.00 -32.61
CA SER A 20 40.15 17.01 -31.55
C SER A 20 39.10 17.51 -30.58
N CYS A 21 37.98 16.79 -30.49
CA CYS A 21 37.04 16.95 -29.40
C CYS A 21 37.85 16.65 -28.14
N GLU A 22 38.29 17.68 -27.42
CA GLU A 22 38.94 17.50 -26.12
C GLU A 22 38.01 16.59 -25.32
N LYS A 23 38.52 15.40 -24.98
CA LYS A 23 37.80 14.45 -24.16
C LYS A 23 37.74 15.12 -22.80
N SER A 24 36.66 15.85 -22.54
CA SER A 24 36.45 16.52 -21.27
C SER A 24 36.66 15.49 -20.18
N ASP A 25 37.54 15.80 -19.23
CA ASP A 25 37.79 14.95 -18.07
C ASP A 25 36.43 14.57 -17.47
N ILE A 26 36.18 13.27 -17.34
CA ILE A 26 34.95 12.78 -16.71
C ILE A 26 35.03 13.27 -15.27
N PRO A 27 34.15 14.17 -14.82
CA PRO A 27 34.25 14.72 -13.49
C PRO A 27 34.16 13.59 -12.47
N TYR A 28 35.11 13.57 -11.54
CA TYR A 28 35.04 12.70 -10.37
C TYR A 28 33.80 13.07 -9.55
N TYR A 29 33.29 12.09 -8.79
CA TYR A 29 32.16 12.30 -7.89
C TYR A 29 32.34 13.56 -7.04
N ASN A 30 31.35 14.45 -7.05
CA ASN A 30 31.30 15.65 -6.23
C ASN A 30 30.11 15.54 -5.28
N SER A 31 30.39 15.50 -3.97
CA SER A 31 29.37 15.43 -2.91
C SER A 31 28.49 16.68 -2.85
N GLU A 32 28.87 17.80 -3.47
CA GLU A 32 27.99 18.97 -3.65
C GLU A 32 26.77 18.67 -4.55
N HIS A 33 26.81 17.57 -5.30
CA HIS A 33 25.69 17.09 -6.13
C HIS A 33 24.86 16.00 -5.45
N ASP A 34 25.13 15.70 -4.17
CA ASP A 34 24.26 14.83 -3.40
C ASP A 34 22.86 15.41 -3.33
N ALA A 35 21.84 14.60 -3.53
CA ALA A 35 20.45 15.05 -3.55
C ALA A 35 19.49 13.97 -3.06
N VAL A 36 18.25 14.35 -2.77
CA VAL A 36 17.18 13.42 -2.39
C VAL A 36 16.02 13.44 -3.36
N ARG A 37 15.44 12.27 -3.57
CA ARG A 37 14.20 12.08 -4.31
C ARG A 37 13.33 11.00 -3.66
N PHE A 38 12.06 10.95 -4.04
CA PHE A 38 11.25 9.74 -3.82
C PHE A 38 11.76 8.60 -4.69
N SER A 39 11.45 7.37 -4.27
CA SER A 39 11.75 6.18 -5.06
C SER A 39 11.05 6.22 -6.42
N ASN A 40 11.74 5.74 -7.45
CA ASN A 40 11.22 5.63 -8.82
C ASN A 40 10.95 4.16 -9.19
N ASN A 41 10.98 3.27 -8.19
CA ASN A 41 10.73 1.86 -8.38
C ASN A 41 9.24 1.64 -8.59
N SER A 42 8.86 1.04 -9.72
CA SER A 42 7.45 0.72 -10.03
C SER A 42 6.85 -0.25 -9.01
N LYS A 43 7.66 -1.10 -8.36
CA LYS A 43 7.20 -1.97 -7.26
C LYS A 43 6.72 -1.18 -6.04
N PHE A 44 7.20 0.05 -5.86
CA PHE A 44 6.72 0.97 -4.82
C PHE A 44 5.64 1.91 -5.34
N GLY A 45 5.14 1.73 -6.57
CA GLY A 45 4.02 2.50 -7.12
C GLY A 45 4.41 3.80 -7.82
N TYR A 46 5.67 3.97 -8.25
CA TYR A 46 6.03 5.13 -9.07
C TYR A 46 5.36 5.10 -10.44
N GLN A 47 4.73 6.21 -10.81
CA GLN A 47 4.07 6.42 -12.11
C GLN A 47 4.82 7.51 -12.89
N SER A 48 5.25 7.19 -14.10
CA SER A 48 6.01 8.11 -14.95
C SER A 48 5.12 9.13 -15.66
N GLN A 49 3.85 8.81 -15.88
CA GLN A 49 2.88 9.62 -16.63
C GLN A 49 2.68 10.98 -15.97
N ASP A 50 2.63 11.00 -14.64
CA ASP A 50 2.49 12.22 -13.86
C ASP A 50 3.65 12.44 -12.88
N SER A 51 4.72 11.64 -12.96
CA SER A 51 5.94 11.86 -12.16
C SER A 51 5.63 11.93 -10.65
N CYS A 52 4.96 10.89 -10.15
CA CYS A 52 4.53 10.80 -8.77
C CYS A 52 4.68 9.36 -8.23
N LEU A 53 5.14 9.25 -6.99
CA LEU A 53 5.15 7.99 -6.25
C LEU A 53 3.79 7.75 -5.58
N TYR A 54 3.10 6.68 -5.93
CA TYR A 54 1.79 6.34 -5.34
C TYR A 54 1.90 5.18 -4.36
N ASN A 55 1.79 5.47 -3.08
CA ASN A 55 1.74 4.49 -2.01
C ASN A 55 0.31 4.35 -1.48
N SER A 56 -0.06 3.13 -1.11
CA SER A 56 -1.31 2.86 -0.42
C SER A 56 -1.12 1.90 0.74
N TYR A 57 -1.91 2.10 1.79
CA TYR A 57 -2.01 1.19 2.93
C TYR A 57 -3.48 0.85 3.18
N SER A 58 -3.76 -0.42 3.49
CA SER A 58 -5.09 -0.85 3.90
C SER A 58 -5.01 -1.51 5.26
N PHE A 59 -5.82 -1.01 6.19
CA PHE A 59 -5.97 -1.64 7.51
C PHE A 59 -6.64 -3.01 7.41
N ILE A 60 -7.17 -3.46 6.26
CA ILE A 60 -7.71 -4.83 6.14
C ILE A 60 -6.67 -5.90 6.55
N SER A 61 -5.39 -5.63 6.33
CA SER A 61 -4.28 -6.51 6.74
C SER A 61 -4.10 -6.63 8.26
N ASN A 62 -4.62 -5.67 9.03
CA ASN A 62 -4.64 -5.64 10.48
C ASN A 62 -5.81 -4.74 10.94
N PRO A 63 -7.06 -5.21 10.82
CA PRO A 63 -8.25 -4.35 10.78
C PRO A 63 -8.58 -3.64 12.09
N PHE A 64 -8.03 -4.16 13.19
CA PHE A 64 -8.30 -3.68 14.54
C PHE A 64 -7.05 -3.07 15.21
N ALA A 65 -5.93 -2.97 14.50
CA ALA A 65 -4.83 -2.15 14.98
C ALA A 65 -5.27 -0.69 15.07
N GLU A 66 -4.96 -0.06 16.20
CA GLU A 66 -5.21 1.37 16.43
C GLU A 66 -4.41 2.24 15.44
N TYR A 67 -3.20 1.79 15.09
CA TYR A 67 -2.33 2.48 14.14
C TYR A 67 -1.37 1.53 13.43
N THR A 68 -0.74 2.02 12.37
CA THR A 68 0.43 1.41 11.75
C THR A 68 1.54 2.43 11.55
N ILE A 69 2.77 1.97 11.34
CA ILE A 69 3.88 2.82 10.87
C ILE A 69 4.10 2.52 9.39
N PHE A 70 3.98 3.57 8.57
CA PHE A 70 4.24 3.51 7.14
C PHE A 70 5.47 4.34 6.78
N GLU A 71 6.27 3.86 5.83
CA GLU A 71 7.46 4.54 5.34
C GLU A 71 7.30 4.91 3.87
N VAL A 72 7.21 6.21 3.58
CA VAL A 72 7.25 6.70 2.19
C VAL A 72 8.71 6.69 1.72
N PRO A 73 9.07 5.89 0.70
CA PRO A 73 10.47 5.58 0.41
C PRO A 73 11.20 6.72 -0.29
N LEU A 74 12.36 7.09 0.27
CA LEU A 74 13.31 8.06 -0.26
C LEU A 74 14.56 7.37 -0.80
N VAL A 75 15.18 7.99 -1.79
CA VAL A 75 16.44 7.54 -2.40
C VAL A 75 17.42 8.69 -2.40
N LEU A 76 18.63 8.39 -1.94
CA LEU A 76 19.78 9.25 -2.08
C LEU A 76 20.34 9.17 -3.49
N ILE A 77 20.61 10.33 -4.09
CA ILE A 77 21.50 10.48 -5.23
C ILE A 77 22.83 10.94 -4.66
N GLY A 78 23.87 10.11 -4.71
CA GLY A 78 25.15 10.42 -4.06
C GLY A 78 25.68 9.26 -3.24
N ASN A 79 26.67 9.54 -2.38
CA ASN A 79 27.27 8.54 -1.50
C ASN A 79 26.70 8.63 -0.07
N PRO A 80 26.57 7.49 0.63
CA PRO A 80 26.27 7.51 2.05
C PRO A 80 27.36 8.21 2.85
N VAL A 81 26.95 8.83 3.96
CA VAL A 81 27.84 9.42 4.96
C VAL A 81 27.47 8.89 6.33
N ASP A 82 28.35 9.02 7.32
CA ASP A 82 28.19 8.47 8.68
C ASP A 82 27.24 9.26 9.59
N VAL A 83 26.43 10.14 9.02
CA VAL A 83 25.41 10.94 9.73
C VAL A 83 24.04 10.82 9.07
N ASN A 84 22.99 10.91 9.87
CA ASN A 84 21.63 11.04 9.35
C ASN A 84 21.49 12.38 8.62
N ARG A 85 20.89 12.36 7.43
CA ARG A 85 20.54 13.58 6.69
C ARG A 85 19.04 13.80 6.77
N GLU A 86 18.64 14.91 7.35
CA GLU A 86 17.25 15.35 7.38
C GLU A 86 16.74 15.66 5.97
N VAL A 87 15.48 15.32 5.72
CA VAL A 87 14.80 15.54 4.44
C VAL A 87 13.56 16.40 4.67
N ASN A 88 13.57 17.59 4.06
CA ASN A 88 12.46 18.54 4.09
C ASN A 88 11.43 18.22 3.01
N TYR A 89 10.17 18.47 3.35
CA TYR A 89 9.03 18.31 2.46
C TYR A 89 7.92 19.30 2.86
N THR A 90 6.94 19.43 1.98
CA THR A 90 5.66 20.10 2.27
C THR A 90 4.52 19.12 2.03
N ILE A 91 3.53 19.13 2.92
CA ILE A 91 2.24 18.49 2.69
C ILE A 91 1.36 19.49 1.92
N GLU A 92 0.86 19.08 0.76
CA GLU A 92 0.08 19.95 -0.12
C GLU A 92 -1.35 20.14 0.39
N GLU A 93 -1.94 21.31 0.14
CA GLU A 93 -3.31 21.66 0.55
C GLU A 93 -4.39 20.73 -0.01
N LYS A 94 -4.12 20.05 -1.13
CA LYS A 94 -5.04 19.07 -1.73
C LYS A 94 -5.13 17.74 -0.96
N SER A 95 -4.34 17.57 0.10
CA SER A 95 -4.42 16.42 0.99
C SER A 95 -5.76 16.40 1.72
N THR A 96 -6.33 15.20 1.90
CA THR A 96 -7.67 15.01 2.49
C THR A 96 -7.62 14.46 3.91
N ALA A 97 -6.45 13.99 4.36
CA ALA A 97 -6.26 13.45 5.70
C ALA A 97 -6.52 14.53 6.77
N PRO A 98 -7.48 14.34 7.69
CA PRO A 98 -7.76 15.30 8.76
C PRO A 98 -6.57 15.47 9.72
N SER A 99 -6.50 16.62 10.41
CA SER A 99 -5.56 16.81 11.51
C SER A 99 -5.79 15.75 12.60
N GLY A 100 -4.71 15.16 13.12
CA GLY A 100 -4.77 14.07 14.11
C GLY A 100 -4.98 12.66 13.53
N SER A 101 -5.26 12.52 12.23
CA SER A 101 -5.36 11.19 11.57
C SER A 101 -4.01 10.54 11.27
N TYR A 102 -2.92 11.29 11.43
CA TYR A 102 -1.55 10.81 11.29
C TYR A 102 -0.59 11.66 12.13
N GLU A 103 0.61 11.13 12.35
CA GLU A 103 1.74 11.82 12.97
C GLU A 103 2.99 11.55 12.12
N ILE A 104 3.70 12.60 11.69
CA ILE A 104 5.01 12.41 11.06
C ILE A 104 6.06 12.23 12.16
N LEU A 105 6.72 11.08 12.17
CA LEU A 105 7.69 10.73 13.21
C LEU A 105 9.08 11.28 12.89
N GLU A 106 9.54 11.06 11.65
CA GLU A 106 10.84 11.55 11.16
C GLU A 106 10.91 11.46 9.63
N SER A 107 11.86 12.21 9.06
CA SER A 107 12.12 12.23 7.61
C SER A 107 13.62 12.33 7.37
N ILE A 108 14.26 11.20 7.07
CA ILE A 108 15.73 11.11 7.01
C ILE A 108 16.22 10.16 5.92
N ILE A 109 17.45 10.39 5.46
CA ILE A 109 18.34 9.34 4.94
C ILE A 109 19.26 8.93 6.11
N PRO A 110 19.13 7.71 6.65
CA PRO A 110 19.98 7.26 7.76
C PRO A 110 21.46 7.19 7.39
N ALA A 111 22.33 7.30 8.40
CA ALA A 111 23.77 7.15 8.26
C ALA A 111 24.12 5.84 7.54
N ASN A 112 25.09 5.91 6.63
CA ASN A 112 25.60 4.80 5.83
C ASN A 112 24.55 4.12 4.93
N LYS A 113 23.42 4.79 4.63
CA LYS A 113 22.37 4.29 3.72
C LYS A 113 22.22 5.14 2.46
N ASN A 114 21.84 4.46 1.38
CA ASN A 114 21.41 5.07 0.10
C ASN A 114 19.89 5.24 0.00
N SER A 115 19.17 4.80 1.01
CA SER A 115 17.71 4.84 1.09
C SER A 115 17.30 5.41 2.42
N GLY A 116 16.18 6.11 2.43
CA GLY A 116 15.58 6.63 3.64
C GLY A 116 14.07 6.63 3.53
N TYR A 117 13.43 7.43 4.38
CA TYR A 117 11.98 7.42 4.49
C TYR A 117 11.45 8.74 5.03
N ILE A 118 10.19 9.01 4.71
CA ILE A 118 9.30 9.79 5.58
C ILE A 118 8.51 8.76 6.39
N ARG A 119 8.76 8.68 7.69
CA ARG A 119 8.12 7.70 8.58
C ARG A 119 6.90 8.33 9.24
N ILE A 120 5.76 7.68 9.08
CA ILE A 120 4.46 8.24 9.42
C ILE A 120 3.69 7.21 10.23
N LYS A 121 3.15 7.62 11.38
CA LYS A 121 2.17 6.85 12.12
C LYS A 121 0.79 7.18 11.55
N LEU A 122 0.08 6.17 11.03
CA LEU A 122 -1.27 6.31 10.47
C LEU A 122 -2.26 5.74 11.48
N TYR A 123 -3.29 6.52 11.87
CA TYR A 123 -4.32 6.06 12.80
C TYR A 123 -5.49 5.41 12.06
N ASN A 124 -6.05 4.36 12.64
CA ASN A 124 -7.20 3.62 12.12
C ASN A 124 -8.50 4.13 12.73
N SER A 125 -9.00 5.25 12.22
CA SER A 125 -10.27 5.83 12.70
C SER A 125 -11.48 5.14 12.08
N GLU A 126 -12.65 5.23 12.74
CA GLU A 126 -13.88 4.62 12.26
C GLU A 126 -14.33 5.17 10.89
N GLU A 127 -14.03 6.45 10.60
CA GLU A 127 -14.40 7.09 9.34
C GLU A 127 -13.71 6.46 8.12
N LEU A 128 -12.55 5.82 8.31
CA LEU A 128 -11.81 5.13 7.24
C LEU A 128 -12.55 3.91 6.69
N ALA A 129 -13.60 3.43 7.37
CA ALA A 129 -14.44 2.36 6.86
C ALA A 129 -15.23 2.81 5.61
N ASN A 130 -15.48 4.12 5.47
CA ASN A 130 -16.28 4.70 4.39
C ASN A 130 -15.56 5.84 3.64
N SER A 131 -14.28 6.08 3.96
CA SER A 131 -13.49 7.14 3.35
C SER A 131 -12.07 6.68 3.07
N THR A 132 -11.34 7.45 2.27
CA THR A 132 -9.91 7.25 2.05
C THR A 132 -9.22 8.56 2.32
N TYR A 133 -8.25 8.52 3.23
CA TYR A 133 -7.39 9.67 3.52
C TYR A 133 -6.21 9.67 2.58
N GLU A 134 -5.81 10.87 2.15
CA GLU A 134 -4.68 11.07 1.26
C GLU A 134 -3.77 12.18 1.79
N LEU A 135 -2.46 11.94 1.71
CA LEU A 135 -1.40 12.94 1.88
C LEU A 135 -0.61 13.07 0.59
N TYR A 136 -0.40 14.31 0.16
CA TYR A 136 0.45 14.63 -0.98
C TYR A 136 1.69 15.36 -0.51
N PHE A 137 2.86 14.82 -0.85
CA PHE A 137 4.15 15.34 -0.46
C PHE A 137 4.87 15.95 -1.65
N THR A 138 5.53 17.08 -1.43
CA THR A 138 6.53 17.64 -2.33
C THR A 138 7.84 17.86 -1.58
N LEU A 139 8.95 17.30 -2.07
CA LEU A 139 10.27 17.48 -1.48
C LEU A 139 10.76 18.93 -1.60
N LYS A 140 11.52 19.38 -0.59
CA LYS A 140 12.15 20.70 -0.54
C LYS A 140 13.63 20.56 -0.23
N ASN A 141 14.40 21.59 -0.58
CA ASN A 141 15.81 21.64 -0.22
C ASN A 141 15.95 21.60 1.30
N SER A 142 16.85 20.74 1.75
CA SER A 142 17.24 20.61 3.16
C SER A 142 18.63 21.22 3.33
N LYS A 143 19.02 21.53 4.57
CA LYS A 143 20.33 22.16 4.85
C LYS A 143 21.50 21.35 4.28
N SER A 144 21.44 20.02 4.37
CA SER A 144 22.50 19.10 3.96
C SER A 144 22.18 18.31 2.69
N LEU A 145 21.00 18.54 2.09
CA LEU A 145 20.53 17.69 1.00
C LEU A 145 19.57 18.48 0.08
N PRO A 146 20.03 18.98 -1.08
CA PRO A 146 19.15 19.55 -2.08
C PRO A 146 18.23 18.49 -2.69
N VAL A 147 17.17 18.95 -3.36
CA VAL A 147 16.27 18.06 -4.09
C VAL A 147 16.89 17.56 -5.38
N GLY A 148 16.55 16.33 -5.75
CA GLY A 148 16.96 15.71 -7.01
C GLY A 148 16.15 16.20 -8.21
N PRO A 149 16.19 15.43 -9.33
CA PRO A 149 15.46 15.78 -10.54
C PRO A 149 13.95 15.94 -10.32
N SER A 150 13.36 16.95 -10.96
CA SER A 150 11.95 17.32 -10.80
C SER A 150 10.92 16.20 -10.97
N PRO A 151 11.11 15.15 -11.82
CA PRO A 151 10.13 14.07 -11.94
C PRO A 151 9.95 13.21 -10.67
N TYR A 152 10.86 13.30 -9.70
CA TYR A 152 10.88 12.40 -8.55
C TYR A 152 10.61 13.11 -7.22
N LEU A 153 10.03 14.32 -7.28
CA LEU A 153 9.87 15.17 -6.09
C LEU A 153 8.50 15.05 -5.44
N ARG A 154 7.57 14.28 -6.01
CA ARG A 154 6.20 14.15 -5.53
C ARG A 154 5.84 12.73 -5.12
N ALA A 155 5.07 12.61 -4.05
CA ALA A 155 4.47 11.35 -3.61
C ALA A 155 3.03 11.58 -3.13
N ARG A 156 2.20 10.54 -3.26
CA ARG A 156 0.89 10.42 -2.62
C ARG A 156 0.90 9.18 -1.74
N LEU A 157 0.49 9.33 -0.49
CA LEU A 157 0.13 8.22 0.39
C LEU A 157 -1.39 8.23 0.58
N SER A 158 -2.05 7.11 0.32
CA SER A 158 -3.48 6.93 0.60
C SER A 158 -3.73 5.78 1.58
N TRP A 159 -4.66 5.92 2.51
CA TRP A 159 -5.05 4.80 3.38
C TRP A 159 -6.54 4.78 3.74
N ASN A 160 -7.03 3.56 4.02
CA ASN A 160 -8.40 3.30 4.46
C ASN A 160 -8.51 1.98 5.24
N SER A 161 -9.71 1.69 5.72
CA SER A 161 -10.07 0.44 6.37
C SER A 161 -11.32 -0.21 5.75
N ALA A 162 -11.69 0.22 4.53
CA ALA A 162 -12.88 -0.27 3.85
C ALA A 162 -12.68 -1.71 3.35
N ILE A 163 -13.62 -2.60 3.69
CA ILE A 163 -13.67 -3.97 3.17
C ILE A 163 -14.85 -4.12 2.22
N GLU A 164 -14.65 -4.82 1.11
CA GLU A 164 -15.71 -5.01 0.12
C GLU A 164 -16.78 -5.96 0.66
N GLU A 165 -18.02 -5.50 0.68
CA GLU A 165 -19.17 -6.32 1.07
C GLU A 165 -19.42 -7.45 0.04
N PRO A 166 -19.75 -8.68 0.48
CA PRO A 166 -20.06 -9.76 -0.44
C PRO A 166 -21.36 -9.48 -1.20
N THR A 167 -21.26 -9.35 -2.52
CA THR A 167 -22.44 -9.14 -3.40
C THR A 167 -22.98 -10.44 -4.01
N VAL A 168 -22.20 -11.52 -4.00
CA VAL A 168 -22.61 -12.83 -4.53
C VAL A 168 -23.19 -13.67 -3.40
N VAL A 169 -24.36 -14.25 -3.66
CA VAL A 169 -25.14 -15.01 -2.67
C VAL A 169 -24.34 -16.14 -2.01
N ARG A 170 -23.42 -16.79 -2.74
CA ARG A 170 -22.57 -17.84 -2.19
C ARG A 170 -21.61 -17.34 -1.12
N HIS A 171 -21.08 -16.13 -1.25
CA HIS A 171 -20.22 -15.53 -0.23
C HIS A 171 -21.05 -15.06 0.98
N ILE A 172 -22.24 -14.54 0.74
CA ILE A 172 -23.20 -14.19 1.81
C ILE A 172 -23.53 -15.41 2.67
N GLN A 173 -23.74 -16.58 2.04
CA GLN A 173 -23.96 -17.83 2.78
C GLN A 173 -22.72 -18.22 3.60
N THR A 174 -21.52 -18.14 3.04
CA THR A 174 -20.28 -18.40 3.79
C THR A 174 -20.16 -17.50 5.02
N TYR A 175 -20.43 -16.19 4.89
CA TYR A 175 -20.48 -15.27 6.02
C TYR A 175 -21.50 -15.73 7.08
N ASN A 176 -22.72 -16.08 6.67
CA ASN A 176 -23.79 -16.53 7.57
C ASN A 176 -23.49 -17.89 8.24
N MET A 177 -22.61 -18.71 7.67
CA MET A 177 -22.09 -19.92 8.32
C MET A 177 -21.15 -19.61 9.48
N LEU A 178 -20.39 -18.53 9.40
CA LEU A 178 -19.35 -18.25 10.40
C LEU A 178 -19.85 -17.34 11.52
N ILE A 179 -20.74 -16.41 11.20
CA ILE A 179 -21.26 -15.42 12.16
C ILE A 179 -22.58 -15.90 12.75
N ALA A 180 -22.66 -15.88 14.08
CA ALA A 180 -23.89 -16.16 14.81
C ALA A 180 -24.93 -15.09 14.51
N SER A 181 -26.14 -15.51 14.18
CA SER A 181 -27.26 -14.61 13.95
C SER A 181 -28.59 -15.33 14.15
N LYS A 182 -29.67 -14.56 14.13
CA LYS A 182 -31.05 -15.09 14.15
C LYS A 182 -31.43 -15.83 12.85
N LYS A 183 -30.57 -15.79 11.83
CA LYS A 183 -30.80 -16.45 10.53
C LYS A 183 -30.22 -17.86 10.52
N SER A 184 -30.76 -18.69 9.63
CA SER A 184 -30.18 -19.99 9.31
C SER A 184 -28.76 -19.83 8.78
N TYR A 185 -27.88 -20.80 9.05
CA TYR A 185 -26.49 -20.76 8.59
C TYR A 185 -26.35 -20.84 7.05
N ILE A 186 -27.40 -21.29 6.35
CA ILE A 186 -27.46 -21.28 4.87
C ILE A 186 -28.28 -20.11 4.31
N ASP A 187 -28.69 -19.15 5.15
CA ASP A 187 -29.47 -17.99 4.72
C ASP A 187 -28.71 -17.17 3.66
N ARG A 188 -29.46 -16.64 2.69
CA ARG A 188 -28.93 -16.01 1.47
C ARG A 188 -28.98 -14.49 1.53
N THR A 189 -29.42 -13.92 2.65
CA THR A 189 -29.64 -12.48 2.84
C THR A 189 -28.50 -11.84 3.62
N LYS A 190 -28.32 -10.53 3.40
CA LYS A 190 -27.35 -9.69 4.10
C LYS A 190 -27.93 -9.02 5.36
N ALA A 191 -29.05 -9.52 5.88
CA ALA A 191 -29.78 -8.88 6.97
C ALA A 191 -28.88 -8.62 8.20
N CYS A 192 -27.96 -9.54 8.49
CA CYS A 192 -27.01 -9.43 9.61
C CYS A 192 -25.56 -9.17 9.15
N TYR A 193 -25.36 -8.61 7.96
CA TYR A 193 -24.03 -8.28 7.47
C TYR A 193 -23.41 -7.13 8.27
N SER A 194 -22.15 -7.27 8.64
CA SER A 194 -21.33 -6.28 9.30
C SER A 194 -19.92 -6.33 8.71
N SER A 195 -19.37 -5.16 8.38
CA SER A 195 -18.00 -5.04 7.87
C SER A 195 -16.99 -5.39 8.96
N ASN A 196 -17.23 -5.03 10.22
CA ASN A 196 -16.41 -5.47 11.35
C ASN A 196 -16.42 -6.98 11.54
N ALA A 197 -17.58 -7.63 11.41
CA ALA A 197 -17.65 -9.09 11.46
C ALA A 197 -16.89 -9.74 10.30
N LEU A 198 -16.97 -9.18 9.08
CA LEU A 198 -16.18 -9.66 7.95
C LEU A 198 -14.68 -9.48 8.17
N LYS A 199 -14.24 -8.31 8.65
CA LYS A 199 -12.84 -8.06 9.04
C LYS A 199 -12.35 -9.07 10.08
N THR A 200 -13.20 -9.42 11.04
CA THR A 200 -12.91 -10.44 12.05
C THR A 200 -12.67 -11.81 11.42
N ILE A 201 -13.49 -12.20 10.44
CA ILE A 201 -13.28 -13.44 9.68
C ILE A 201 -11.93 -13.41 8.95
N VAL A 202 -11.64 -12.32 8.23
CA VAL A 202 -10.40 -12.17 7.45
C VAL A 202 -9.18 -12.28 8.34
N ASP A 203 -9.16 -11.57 9.48
CA ASP A 203 -8.03 -11.57 10.41
C ASP A 203 -7.86 -12.93 11.11
N ALA A 204 -8.96 -13.53 11.58
CA ALA A 204 -8.92 -14.82 12.27
C ALA A 204 -8.49 -15.98 11.35
N LEU A 205 -8.87 -15.93 10.07
CA LEU A 205 -8.71 -17.04 9.14
C LEU A 205 -7.60 -16.84 8.11
N GLY A 206 -7.10 -15.61 7.95
CA GLY A 206 -6.13 -15.24 6.92
C GLY A 206 -6.75 -15.32 5.52
N TRP A 207 -7.97 -14.81 5.35
CA TRP A 207 -8.72 -14.90 4.10
C TRP A 207 -8.69 -13.57 3.33
N ASP A 208 -7.64 -13.35 2.54
CA ASP A 208 -7.44 -12.12 1.76
C ASP A 208 -7.08 -12.38 0.29
N ASP A 209 -7.10 -13.63 -0.15
CA ASP A 209 -6.60 -14.08 -1.46
C ASP A 209 -7.52 -15.10 -2.17
N TRP A 210 -8.81 -15.21 -1.80
CA TRP A 210 -9.71 -16.19 -2.44
C TRP A 210 -9.91 -15.98 -3.95
N ASP A 211 -9.45 -14.86 -4.52
CA ASP A 211 -9.42 -14.59 -5.95
C ASP A 211 -8.15 -15.10 -6.66
N ASP A 212 -7.18 -15.64 -5.92
CA ASP A 212 -5.93 -16.16 -6.45
C ASP A 212 -6.08 -17.63 -6.94
N PRO A 213 -5.94 -17.88 -8.27
CA PRO A 213 -6.02 -19.23 -8.82
C PRO A 213 -4.81 -20.11 -8.48
N ASP A 214 -3.65 -19.55 -8.16
CA ASP A 214 -2.44 -20.29 -7.80
C ASP A 214 -2.53 -20.82 -6.37
N VAL A 215 -3.22 -20.10 -5.48
CA VAL A 215 -3.48 -20.52 -4.10
C VAL A 215 -4.64 -21.50 -4.02
N HIS A 216 -5.78 -21.18 -4.66
CA HIS A 216 -7.03 -21.92 -4.46
C HIS A 216 -7.39 -22.88 -5.60
N GLY A 217 -6.58 -22.94 -6.66
CA GLY A 217 -6.79 -23.82 -7.81
C GLY A 217 -8.19 -23.62 -8.41
N ARG A 218 -8.95 -24.72 -8.61
CA ARG A 218 -10.34 -24.64 -9.11
C ARG A 218 -11.33 -23.98 -8.13
N TYR A 219 -10.92 -23.73 -6.89
CA TYR A 219 -11.75 -23.20 -5.82
C TYR A 219 -11.70 -21.69 -5.64
N TYR A 220 -10.81 -21.01 -6.37
CA TYR A 220 -10.76 -19.55 -6.38
C TYR A 220 -12.08 -18.91 -6.84
N ASN A 221 -12.21 -17.62 -6.60
CA ASN A 221 -13.33 -16.77 -7.00
C ASN A 221 -13.03 -16.10 -8.35
N PRO A 222 -13.38 -16.71 -9.51
CA PRO A 222 -13.12 -16.12 -10.82
C PRO A 222 -13.85 -14.79 -11.06
N PRO A 223 -13.30 -13.89 -11.89
CA PRO A 223 -13.89 -12.59 -12.19
C PRO A 223 -15.34 -12.64 -12.70
N GLY A 224 -15.67 -13.62 -13.54
CA GLY A 224 -16.99 -13.69 -14.17
C GLY A 224 -18.12 -14.04 -13.19
N THR A 225 -17.98 -15.12 -12.43
CA THR A 225 -19.07 -15.65 -11.58
C THR A 225 -19.01 -15.11 -10.15
N TYR A 226 -17.79 -14.90 -9.64
CA TYR A 226 -17.54 -14.57 -8.24
C TYR A 226 -16.82 -13.23 -8.07
N LYS A 227 -16.72 -12.45 -9.16
CA LYS A 227 -16.23 -11.06 -9.17
C LYS A 227 -14.84 -10.85 -8.56
N SER A 228 -13.97 -11.86 -8.59
CA SER A 228 -12.65 -11.77 -7.93
C SER A 228 -12.76 -11.38 -6.45
N TYR A 229 -13.81 -11.86 -5.78
CA TYR A 229 -14.01 -11.56 -4.37
C TYR A 229 -12.93 -12.25 -3.52
N LYS A 230 -12.32 -11.51 -2.59
CA LYS A 230 -11.10 -11.97 -1.89
C LYS A 230 -11.33 -12.60 -0.53
N TYR A 231 -12.40 -12.20 0.15
CA TYR A 231 -12.48 -12.33 1.60
C TYR A 231 -13.22 -13.57 2.09
N LEU A 232 -13.96 -14.25 1.21
CA LEU A 232 -14.75 -15.43 1.58
C LEU A 232 -14.68 -16.50 0.49
N PRO A 233 -14.53 -17.78 0.86
CA PRO A 233 -14.71 -18.88 -0.07
C PRO A 233 -16.15 -19.00 -0.53
N ARG A 234 -16.33 -19.78 -1.59
CA ARG A 234 -17.64 -20.24 -2.05
C ARG A 234 -18.26 -21.18 -1.01
N TYR A 235 -19.53 -20.98 -0.63
CA TYR A 235 -20.14 -21.78 0.45
C TYR A 235 -20.06 -23.30 0.19
N ASP A 236 -20.16 -23.73 -1.07
CA ASP A 236 -20.12 -25.14 -1.45
C ASP A 236 -18.77 -25.81 -1.15
N PHE A 237 -17.68 -25.04 -1.17
CA PHE A 237 -16.36 -25.53 -0.80
C PHE A 237 -16.37 -25.99 0.66
N ILE A 238 -16.76 -25.11 1.58
CA ILE A 238 -16.72 -25.38 3.02
C ILE A 238 -17.89 -26.22 3.53
N LEU A 239 -19.01 -26.25 2.78
CA LEU A 239 -20.18 -27.07 3.12
C LEU A 239 -19.93 -28.55 2.83
N SER A 240 -19.25 -28.85 1.72
CA SER A 240 -19.10 -30.22 1.22
C SER A 240 -18.35 -31.15 2.18
N ASP A 241 -17.39 -30.61 2.92
CA ASP A 241 -16.56 -31.33 3.89
C ASP A 241 -16.86 -30.95 5.35
N LEU A 242 -17.90 -30.14 5.57
CA LEU A 242 -18.28 -29.58 6.87
C LEU A 242 -17.20 -28.73 7.55
N SER A 243 -16.18 -28.26 6.81
CA SER A 243 -15.08 -27.46 7.35
C SER A 243 -15.54 -26.13 7.94
N TYR A 244 -16.72 -25.62 7.54
CA TYR A 244 -17.33 -24.43 8.16
C TYR A 244 -17.44 -24.53 9.68
N LYS A 245 -17.61 -25.74 10.25
CA LYS A 245 -17.65 -25.93 11.71
C LYS A 245 -16.30 -25.64 12.36
N GLY A 246 -15.22 -26.12 11.73
CA GLY A 246 -13.85 -25.86 12.18
C GLY A 246 -13.47 -24.39 12.04
N TYR A 247 -13.85 -23.76 10.94
CA TYR A 247 -13.63 -22.32 10.74
C TYR A 247 -14.41 -21.48 11.75
N ALA A 248 -15.66 -21.82 12.04
CA ALA A 248 -16.45 -21.13 13.05
C ALA A 248 -15.87 -21.31 14.47
N ALA A 249 -15.38 -22.51 14.81
CA ALA A 249 -14.68 -22.74 16.07
C ALA A 249 -13.40 -21.89 16.18
N LYS A 250 -12.55 -21.88 15.15
CA LYS A 250 -11.33 -21.07 15.10
C LYS A 250 -11.65 -19.56 15.22
N LEU A 251 -12.71 -19.11 14.56
CA LEU A 251 -13.20 -17.74 14.67
C LEU A 251 -13.66 -17.42 16.10
N GLY A 252 -14.36 -18.36 16.75
CA GLY A 252 -14.79 -18.22 18.14
C GLY A 252 -13.62 -18.09 19.12
N ASP A 253 -12.57 -18.90 18.95
CA ASP A 253 -11.35 -18.81 19.75
C ASP A 253 -10.65 -17.45 19.56
N TYR A 254 -10.56 -16.98 18.31
CA TYR A 254 -10.01 -15.65 18.00
C TYR A 254 -10.81 -14.54 18.68
N ILE A 255 -12.15 -14.52 18.52
CA ILE A 255 -13.02 -13.48 19.10
C ILE A 255 -12.87 -13.45 20.62
N LYS A 256 -12.84 -14.63 21.25
CA LYS A 256 -12.65 -14.74 22.70
C LYS A 256 -11.30 -14.19 23.13
N ALA A 257 -10.22 -14.56 22.45
CA ALA A 257 -8.88 -14.07 22.76
C ALA A 257 -8.78 -12.56 22.57
N TYR A 258 -9.32 -12.02 21.47
CA TYR A 258 -9.35 -10.59 21.19
C TYR A 258 -10.08 -9.82 22.30
N ASN A 259 -11.30 -10.25 22.67
CA ASN A 259 -12.12 -9.56 23.68
C ASN A 259 -11.49 -9.63 25.09
N ILE A 260 -10.73 -10.69 25.40
CA ILE A 260 -9.95 -10.78 26.64
C ILE A 260 -8.80 -9.77 26.64
N ALA A 261 -8.12 -9.61 25.49
CA ALA A 261 -7.02 -8.66 25.35
C ALA A 261 -7.49 -7.20 25.29
N HIS A 262 -8.74 -6.96 24.88
CA HIS A 262 -9.32 -5.63 24.70
C HIS A 262 -10.64 -5.49 25.49
N PRO A 263 -10.60 -5.53 26.84
CA PRO A 263 -11.82 -5.54 27.67
C PRO A 263 -12.67 -4.27 27.51
N ASP A 264 -12.04 -3.14 27.21
CA ASP A 264 -12.71 -1.84 27.06
C ASP A 264 -13.21 -1.58 25.63
N SER A 265 -12.83 -2.44 24.67
CA SER A 265 -13.19 -2.31 23.26
C SER A 265 -13.42 -3.68 22.60
N PRO A 266 -14.42 -4.45 23.07
CA PRO A 266 -14.73 -5.76 22.48
C PRO A 266 -15.24 -5.62 21.04
N LEU A 267 -15.12 -6.69 20.26
CA LEU A 267 -15.61 -6.74 18.89
C LEU A 267 -17.14 -6.63 18.83
N THR A 268 -17.63 -5.60 18.16
CA THR A 268 -19.07 -5.36 17.95
C THR A 268 -19.40 -5.18 16.47
N HIS A 269 -20.62 -5.58 16.10
CA HIS A 269 -21.17 -5.37 14.76
C HIS A 269 -21.34 -3.88 14.45
N ASP A 270 -20.89 -3.44 13.29
CA ASP A 270 -21.03 -2.06 12.79
C ASP A 270 -22.22 -1.88 11.81
N GLY A 271 -22.87 -2.98 11.42
CA GLY A 271 -23.92 -3.00 10.39
C GLY A 271 -24.97 -4.09 10.60
N GLY A 272 -26.01 -4.02 9.75
CA GLY A 272 -27.12 -4.97 9.74
C GLY A 272 -27.98 -4.95 11.00
N ASP A 273 -28.86 -5.95 11.12
CA ASP A 273 -29.80 -6.14 12.24
C ASP A 273 -29.10 -6.37 13.60
N LEU A 274 -27.78 -6.61 13.58
CA LEU A 274 -26.96 -6.85 14.76
C LEU A 274 -26.12 -5.65 15.16
N LYS A 275 -26.21 -4.50 14.46
CA LYS A 275 -25.41 -3.31 14.75
C LYS A 275 -25.41 -2.97 16.25
N GLY A 276 -24.22 -2.77 16.80
CA GLY A 276 -23.96 -2.50 18.22
C GLY A 276 -23.92 -3.72 19.13
N GLN A 277 -24.28 -4.92 18.65
CA GLN A 277 -24.21 -6.15 19.44
C GLN A 277 -22.81 -6.79 19.35
N PRO A 278 -22.39 -7.59 20.35
CA PRO A 278 -21.15 -8.36 20.28
C PRO A 278 -21.10 -9.26 19.05
N ILE A 279 -19.92 -9.34 18.43
CA ILE A 279 -19.67 -10.31 17.36
C ILE A 279 -19.47 -11.67 18.01
N GLU A 280 -20.23 -12.66 17.56
CA GLU A 280 -20.12 -14.04 18.02
C GLU A 280 -19.95 -14.98 16.82
N ALA A 281 -19.07 -15.98 16.96
CA ALA A 281 -18.98 -17.05 16.00
C ALA A 281 -20.17 -18.01 16.15
N ARG A 282 -20.64 -18.57 15.03
CA ARG A 282 -21.73 -19.54 15.05
C ARG A 282 -21.28 -20.84 15.71
N SER A 283 -22.13 -21.37 16.61
CA SER A 283 -21.96 -22.68 17.22
C SER A 283 -22.74 -23.76 16.45
N TYR A 284 -22.21 -24.98 16.38
CA TYR A 284 -22.68 -26.09 15.55
C TYR A 284 -22.71 -27.45 16.25
#